data_AF-A0A0S7XE15-F1
#
_entry.id   AF-A0A0S7XE15-F1
#
_cell.length_a   1.000
_cell.length_b   1.000
_cell.length_c   1.000
_cell.angle_alpha   90.00
_cell.angle_beta   90.00
_cell.angle_gamma   90.00
#
_symmetry.space_group_name_H-M   'P 1'
#
loop_
_entity.id
_entity.type
_entity.pdbx_description
1 polymer ?
#
loop_
_entity_poly.entity_id
_entity_poly.type
_entity_poly.pdbx_seq_one_letter_code
_entity_poly.pdbx_strand_id
1 'polypeptide(L)'
;MHPELVDGLAMEAKTKIIFYILDGVGGLPMEEGGPTELEAASTPNLDSLAKKSICGMLDPVSPGITPGSGPGHFALFGYDPVETIIGRGVLEAAGIDFPLEDGDVAARGNFATLDKNGLVIDRRAGRPSDEKNRELVEKIRRVLTPQEGVKFFLETVKEHRVVLVLRGEGLSEALPDTDPQAV
;
A
#
# COMPACT_ATOMS: atom_id res chain seq x y z
N MET A 1 -1.60 22.72 -2.84
CA MET A 1 -2.63 23.07 -3.85
C MET A 1 -3.72 23.87 -3.13
N HIS A 2 -4.50 24.75 -3.78
CA HIS A 2 -5.62 25.47 -3.15
C HIS A 2 -6.95 24.80 -3.55
N PRO A 3 -7.47 23.82 -2.78
CA PRO A 3 -8.66 23.05 -3.17
C PRO A 3 -9.87 23.94 -3.48
N GLU A 4 -10.08 24.97 -2.65
CA GLU A 4 -11.12 25.99 -2.79
C GLU A 4 -11.18 26.60 -4.21
N LEU A 5 -10.00 26.80 -4.83
CA LEU A 5 -9.87 27.39 -6.15
C LEU A 5 -10.15 26.38 -7.26
N VAL A 6 -9.75 25.12 -7.05
CA VAL A 6 -10.04 24.02 -7.99
C VAL A 6 -11.54 23.75 -8.02
N ASP A 7 -12.19 23.69 -6.85
CA ASP A 7 -13.62 23.44 -6.72
C ASP A 7 -14.45 24.57 -7.36
N GLY A 8 -14.03 25.82 -7.20
CA GLY A 8 -14.69 26.96 -7.85
C GLY A 8 -14.54 27.02 -9.37
N LEU A 9 -13.54 26.34 -9.94
CA LEU A 9 -13.30 26.25 -11.38
C LEU A 9 -13.79 24.94 -11.99
N ALA A 10 -14.16 23.95 -11.17
CA ALA A 10 -14.60 22.65 -11.63
C ALA A 10 -15.96 22.76 -12.35
N MET A 11 -16.03 22.17 -13.54
CA MET A 11 -17.26 22.04 -14.32
C MET A 11 -17.60 20.56 -14.48
N GLU A 12 -18.89 20.23 -14.39
CA GLU A 12 -19.34 18.86 -14.61
C GLU A 12 -19.03 18.41 -16.04
N ALA A 13 -18.22 17.36 -16.17
CA ALA A 13 -17.85 16.80 -17.46
C ALA A 13 -18.96 15.88 -17.99
N LYS A 14 -19.26 15.98 -19.29
CA LYS A 14 -20.15 15.03 -19.99
C LYS A 14 -19.46 13.71 -20.36
N THR A 15 -18.18 13.59 -20.05
CA THR A 15 -17.31 12.45 -20.39
C THR A 15 -16.80 11.79 -19.12
N LYS A 16 -16.30 10.55 -19.26
CA LYS A 16 -15.60 9.84 -18.18
C LYS A 16 -14.10 10.06 -18.29
N ILE A 17 -13.42 10.09 -17.15
CA ILE A 17 -11.95 10.07 -17.07
C ILE A 17 -11.51 8.63 -16.84
N ILE A 18 -10.55 8.18 -17.65
CA ILE A 18 -9.83 6.92 -17.41
C ILE A 18 -8.42 7.32 -16.98
N PHE A 19 -8.07 7.02 -15.73
CA PHE A 19 -6.72 7.19 -15.24
C PHE A 19 -6.04 5.82 -15.18
N TYR A 20 -5.08 5.60 -16.08
CA TYR A 20 -4.42 4.31 -16.24
C TYR A 20 -2.96 4.40 -15.77
N ILE A 21 -2.63 3.63 -14.73
CA ILE A 21 -1.32 3.63 -14.09
C ILE A 21 -0.62 2.31 -14.42
N LEU A 22 0.55 2.41 -15.05
CA LEU A 22 1.46 1.30 -15.26
C LEU A 22 2.50 1.30 -14.13
N ASP A 23 2.32 0.42 -13.13
CA ASP A 23 3.19 0.38 -11.96
C ASP A 23 4.64 0.06 -12.37
N GLY A 24 5.59 0.88 -11.90
CA GLY A 24 7.00 0.74 -12.23
C GLY A 24 7.37 0.93 -13.70
N VAL A 25 6.57 1.66 -14.49
CA VAL A 25 6.81 1.82 -15.93
C VAL A 25 8.07 2.61 -16.28
N GLY A 26 8.55 3.46 -15.37
CA GLY A 26 9.80 4.20 -15.57
C GLY A 26 10.99 3.25 -15.58
N GLY A 27 11.87 3.41 -16.56
CA GLY A 27 13.02 2.55 -16.79
C GLY A 27 14.28 3.31 -17.16
N LEU A 28 15.40 2.60 -17.21
CA LEU A 28 16.69 3.11 -17.65
C LEU A 28 17.30 2.13 -18.64
N PRO A 29 18.01 2.62 -19.67
CA PRO A 29 18.63 1.72 -20.63
C PRO A 29 19.74 0.89 -19.97
N MET A 30 19.79 -0.39 -20.33
CA MET A 30 20.80 -1.33 -19.81
C MET A 30 22.22 -0.99 -20.26
N GLU A 31 22.35 -0.39 -21.44
CA GLU A 31 23.60 0.09 -22.03
C GLU A 31 23.46 1.57 -22.38
N GLU A 32 24.56 2.32 -22.30
CA GLU A 32 24.55 3.74 -22.64
C GLU A 32 24.10 3.96 -24.09
N GLY A 33 23.08 4.80 -24.28
CA GLY A 33 22.48 5.08 -25.59
C GLY A 33 21.50 4.02 -26.11
N GLY A 34 21.26 2.95 -25.34
CA GLY A 34 20.22 1.96 -25.63
C GLY A 34 18.80 2.47 -25.30
N PRO A 35 17.76 1.69 -25.64
CA PRO A 35 16.38 1.96 -25.24
C PRO A 35 16.14 1.58 -23.78
N THR A 36 15.22 2.28 -23.12
CA THR A 36 14.53 1.79 -21.92
C THR A 36 13.65 0.57 -22.24
N GLU A 37 13.18 -0.12 -21.21
CA GLU A 37 12.30 -1.27 -21.35
C GLU A 37 11.00 -0.94 -22.10
N LEU A 38 10.42 0.24 -21.85
CA LEU A 38 9.20 0.69 -22.53
C LEU A 38 9.47 1.03 -24.01
N GLU A 39 10.62 1.63 -24.32
CA GLU A 39 11.01 1.96 -25.69
C GLU A 39 11.36 0.71 -26.52
N ALA A 40 11.91 -0.32 -25.89
CA ALA A 40 12.19 -1.60 -26.54
C ALA A 40 10.93 -2.43 -26.79
N ALA A 41 9.86 -2.19 -26.01
CA ALA A 41 8.61 -2.94 -26.11
C ALA A 41 7.78 -2.53 -27.34
N SER A 42 7.16 -3.51 -28.00
CA SER A 42 6.19 -3.24 -29.07
C SER A 42 4.87 -2.75 -28.46
N THR A 43 4.63 -1.44 -28.48
CA THR A 43 3.48 -0.79 -27.84
C THR A 43 2.61 0.03 -28.81
N PRO A 44 2.14 -0.54 -29.94
CA PRO A 44 1.49 0.20 -31.03
C PRO A 44 0.24 1.01 -30.60
N ASN A 45 -0.47 0.55 -29.56
CA ASN A 45 -1.62 1.27 -29.02
C ASN A 45 -1.22 2.49 -28.19
N LEU A 46 -0.16 2.38 -27.36
CA LEU A 46 0.36 3.50 -26.59
C LEU A 46 1.01 4.52 -27.52
N ASP A 47 1.77 4.06 -28.54
CA ASP A 47 2.35 4.92 -29.58
C ASP A 47 1.28 5.71 -30.33
N SER A 48 0.19 5.04 -30.72
CA SER A 48 -0.94 5.67 -31.42
C SER A 48 -1.65 6.68 -30.51
N LEU A 49 -1.79 6.39 -29.22
CA LEU A 49 -2.37 7.31 -28.24
C LEU A 49 -1.47 8.53 -28.02
N ALA A 50 -0.17 8.35 -27.84
CA ALA A 50 0.80 9.43 -27.63
C ALA A 50 0.83 10.41 -28.81
N LYS A 51 0.79 9.91 -30.06
CA LYS A 51 0.81 10.74 -31.28
C LYS A 51 -0.38 11.70 -31.42
N LYS A 52 -1.52 11.41 -30.78
CA LYS A 52 -2.75 12.22 -30.84
C LYS A 52 -3.08 12.93 -29.52
N SER A 53 -2.17 12.87 -28.55
CA SER A 53 -2.38 13.39 -27.19
C SER A 53 -1.27 14.36 -26.79
N ILE A 54 -1.37 14.90 -25.58
CA ILE A 54 -0.30 15.67 -24.95
C ILE A 54 0.49 14.72 -24.06
N CYS A 55 1.81 14.70 -24.23
CA CYS A 55 2.73 13.92 -23.41
C CYS A 55 3.50 14.84 -22.45
N GLY A 56 3.92 14.29 -21.32
CA GLY A 56 4.72 14.98 -20.32
C GLY A 56 5.39 14.00 -19.36
N MET A 57 6.23 14.52 -18.49
CA MET A 57 6.83 13.78 -17.38
C MET A 57 6.14 14.17 -16.08
N LEU A 58 6.11 13.23 -15.14
CA LEU A 58 5.56 13.44 -13.81
C LEU A 58 6.60 13.00 -12.78
N ASP A 59 6.92 13.90 -11.86
CA ASP A 59 7.58 13.57 -10.60
C ASP A 59 6.50 13.37 -9.54
N PRO A 60 6.20 12.13 -9.09
CA PRO A 60 5.08 11.92 -8.17
C PRO A 60 5.27 12.63 -6.83
N VAL A 61 6.50 12.80 -6.35
CA VAL A 61 6.77 13.49 -5.08
C VAL A 61 7.56 14.78 -5.31
N SER A 62 8.78 14.64 -5.81
CA SER A 62 9.69 15.74 -6.12
C SER A 62 10.86 15.18 -6.93
N PRO A 63 11.58 16.00 -7.72
CA PRO A 63 12.78 15.56 -8.41
C PRO A 63 13.77 14.83 -7.48
N GLY A 64 14.16 13.62 -7.88
CA GLY A 64 15.11 12.79 -7.13
C GLY A 64 14.54 12.04 -5.92
N ILE A 65 13.24 12.14 -5.63
CA ILE A 65 12.61 11.39 -4.54
C ILE A 65 11.89 10.16 -5.11
N THR A 66 12.37 8.97 -4.72
CA THR A 66 11.72 7.70 -5.10
C THR A 66 10.56 7.39 -4.14
N PRO A 67 9.30 7.41 -4.58
CA PRO A 67 8.18 7.06 -3.73
C PRO A 67 8.06 5.55 -3.56
N GLY A 68 7.59 5.11 -2.39
CA GLY A 68 6.91 3.83 -2.28
C GLY A 68 5.50 3.90 -2.88
N SER A 69 4.88 2.76 -3.17
CA SER A 69 3.55 2.72 -3.83
C SER A 69 2.47 3.52 -3.09
N GLY A 70 2.50 3.61 -1.76
CA GLY A 70 1.57 4.44 -0.99
C GLY A 70 1.65 5.92 -1.40
N PRO A 71 2.68 6.67 -0.97
CA PRO A 71 2.83 8.08 -1.32
C PRO A 71 2.73 8.37 -2.83
N GLY A 72 3.24 7.47 -3.68
CA GLY A 72 3.13 7.60 -5.14
C GLY A 72 1.68 7.65 -5.63
N HIS A 73 0.80 6.77 -5.13
CA HIS A 73 -0.61 6.81 -5.50
C HIS A 73 -1.34 8.03 -4.92
N PHE A 74 -1.05 8.42 -3.67
CA PHE A 74 -1.67 9.61 -3.06
C PHE A 74 -1.39 10.88 -3.87
N ALA A 75 -0.15 11.06 -4.32
CA ALA A 75 0.20 12.15 -5.20
C ALA A 75 -0.57 12.14 -6.52
N LEU A 76 -0.72 10.97 -7.15
CA LEU A 76 -1.49 10.81 -8.39
C LEU A 76 -2.96 11.19 -8.21
N PHE A 77 -3.53 10.98 -7.01
CA PHE A 77 -4.89 11.38 -6.65
C PHE A 77 -5.01 12.81 -6.10
N GLY A 78 -3.93 13.60 -6.13
CA GLY A 78 -3.95 15.03 -5.77
C GLY A 78 -3.72 15.34 -4.29
N TYR A 79 -3.39 14.33 -3.47
CA TYR A 79 -2.97 14.54 -2.09
C TYR A 79 -1.50 14.94 -2.03
N ASP A 80 -1.11 15.74 -1.04
CA ASP A 80 0.29 16.02 -0.78
C ASP A 80 0.96 14.75 -0.21
N PRO A 81 1.92 14.12 -0.92
CA PRO A 81 2.51 12.85 -0.49
C PRO A 81 3.51 13.00 0.67
N VAL A 82 3.91 14.24 1.01
CA VAL A 82 4.81 14.55 2.13
C VAL A 82 4.00 14.82 3.39
N GLU A 83 2.86 15.52 3.27
CA GLU A 83 1.97 15.79 4.40
C GLU A 83 1.03 14.61 4.69
N THR A 84 0.56 13.92 3.65
CA THR A 84 -0.43 12.83 3.74
C THR A 84 0.27 11.48 3.90
N ILE A 85 0.77 11.23 5.11
CA ILE A 85 1.39 9.95 5.45
C ILE A 85 0.31 9.00 5.97
N ILE A 86 -0.09 8.04 5.15
CA ILE A 86 -0.96 6.94 5.60
C ILE A 86 -0.12 5.75 6.03
N GLY A 87 -0.33 5.30 7.27
CA GLY A 87 0.31 4.12 7.81
C GLY A 87 -0.01 2.86 7.00
N ARG A 88 0.97 1.97 6.84
CA ARG A 88 0.79 0.72 6.08
C ARG A 88 -0.31 -0.18 6.64
N GLY A 89 -0.55 -0.16 7.95
CA GLY A 89 -1.64 -0.93 8.56
C GLY A 89 -3.01 -0.51 8.04
N VAL A 90 -3.25 0.81 7.92
CA VAL A 90 -4.48 1.37 7.35
C VAL A 90 -4.64 0.96 5.89
N LEU A 91 -3.57 1.02 5.10
CA LEU A 91 -3.61 0.60 3.69
C LEU A 91 -3.89 -0.91 3.52
N GLU A 92 -3.33 -1.76 4.38
CA GLU A 92 -3.59 -3.21 4.35
C GLU A 92 -5.02 -3.53 4.77
N ALA A 93 -5.56 -2.85 5.79
CA ALA A 93 -6.96 -2.97 6.20
C ALA A 93 -7.91 -2.51 5.08
N ALA A 94 -7.64 -1.36 4.47
CA ALA A 94 -8.41 -0.88 3.32
C ALA A 94 -8.32 -1.84 2.12
N GLY A 95 -7.17 -2.49 1.91
CA GLY A 95 -6.96 -3.45 0.83
C GLY A 95 -7.80 -4.72 0.91
N ILE A 96 -8.42 -5.00 2.06
CA ILE A 96 -9.38 -6.10 2.26
C ILE A 96 -10.80 -5.59 2.55
N ASP A 97 -11.07 -4.33 2.25
CA ASP A 97 -12.34 -3.65 2.53
C ASP A 97 -12.76 -3.70 4.02
N PHE A 98 -11.78 -3.69 4.94
CA PHE A 98 -12.08 -3.61 6.37
C PHE A 98 -12.70 -2.24 6.71
N PRO A 99 -13.83 -2.20 7.44
CA PRO A 99 -14.52 -0.96 7.79
C PRO A 99 -13.80 -0.22 8.92
N LEU A 100 -12.72 0.49 8.57
CA LEU A 100 -11.98 1.35 9.48
C LEU A 100 -12.88 2.48 10.01
N GLU A 101 -12.73 2.78 11.29
CA GLU A 101 -13.38 3.90 11.98
C GLU A 101 -12.33 4.89 12.48
N ASP A 102 -12.76 6.13 12.73
CA ASP A 102 -11.88 7.12 13.36
C ASP A 102 -11.41 6.63 14.75
N GLY A 103 -10.12 6.80 15.03
CA GLY A 103 -9.47 6.25 16.22
C GLY A 103 -9.03 4.79 16.13
N ASP A 104 -9.29 4.08 15.04
CA ASP A 104 -8.71 2.75 14.82
C ASP A 104 -7.19 2.81 14.66
N VAL A 105 -6.49 1.91 15.34
CA VAL A 105 -5.05 1.69 15.13
C VAL A 105 -4.85 0.38 14.39
N ALA A 106 -4.37 0.47 13.15
CA ALA A 106 -4.12 -0.68 12.30
C ALA A 106 -2.62 -1.00 12.19
N ALA A 107 -2.28 -2.28 12.30
CA ALA A 107 -0.93 -2.80 12.19
C ALA A 107 -0.89 -3.92 11.15
N ARG A 108 0.08 -3.85 10.24
CA ARG A 108 0.39 -4.95 9.33
C ARG A 108 1.16 -6.02 10.10
N GLY A 109 0.79 -7.28 9.94
CA GLY A 109 1.48 -8.41 10.53
C GLY A 109 1.84 -9.48 9.49
N ASN A 110 2.81 -10.31 9.85
CA ASN A 110 3.21 -11.50 9.10
C ASN A 110 3.24 -12.72 10.03
N PHE A 111 2.76 -13.87 9.56
CA PHE A 111 3.17 -15.15 10.13
C PHE A 111 4.62 -15.43 9.75
N ALA A 112 5.40 -15.81 10.77
CA ALA A 112 6.82 -16.15 10.64
C ALA A 112 7.13 -17.48 11.35
N THR A 113 8.20 -18.14 10.93
CA THR A 113 8.72 -19.35 11.57
C THR A 113 9.85 -18.96 12.52
N LEU A 114 9.77 -19.43 13.76
CA LEU A 114 10.81 -19.27 14.77
C LEU A 114 11.61 -20.57 14.93
N ASP A 115 12.91 -20.46 15.23
CA ASP A 115 13.70 -21.58 15.72
C ASP A 115 13.41 -21.88 17.20
N LYS A 116 14.09 -22.90 17.75
CA LYS A 116 13.98 -23.29 19.17
C LYS A 116 14.44 -22.23 20.17
N ASN A 117 15.21 -21.23 19.72
CA ASN A 117 15.70 -20.12 20.53
C ASN A 117 14.79 -18.88 20.43
N GLY A 118 13.71 -18.96 19.64
CA GLY A 118 12.81 -17.84 19.39
C GLY A 118 13.28 -16.87 18.31
N LEU A 119 14.31 -17.24 17.52
CA LEU A 119 14.81 -16.41 16.42
C LEU A 119 13.98 -16.64 15.16
N VAL A 120 13.64 -15.56 14.46
CA VAL A 120 12.93 -15.64 13.18
C VAL A 120 13.87 -16.26 12.13
N ILE A 121 13.51 -17.43 11.61
CA ILE A 121 14.25 -18.13 10.54
C ILE A 121 13.55 -18.05 9.17
N ASP A 122 12.27 -17.70 9.16
CA ASP A 122 11.53 -17.40 7.94
C ASP A 122 10.45 -16.37 8.24
N ARG A 123 10.64 -15.15 7.73
CA ARG A 123 9.73 -14.01 7.91
C ARG A 123 8.37 -14.18 7.22
N ARG A 124 8.20 -15.21 6.39
CA ARG A 124 6.99 -15.47 5.61
C ARG A 124 6.38 -16.84 5.89
N ALA A 125 6.96 -17.61 6.82
CA ALA A 125 6.49 -18.94 7.19
C ALA A 125 6.22 -19.88 5.99
N GLY A 126 7.09 -19.83 4.97
CA GLY A 126 6.94 -20.62 3.75
C GLY A 126 5.83 -20.16 2.80
N ARG A 127 5.25 -18.96 3.01
CA ARG A 127 4.07 -18.44 2.31
C ARG A 127 2.90 -19.44 2.36
N PRO A 128 2.27 -19.63 3.54
CA PRO A 128 1.14 -20.54 3.66
C PRO A 128 0.00 -20.10 2.74
N SER A 129 -0.93 -21.01 2.41
CA SER A 129 -2.14 -20.63 1.68
C SER A 129 -3.06 -19.76 2.55
N ASP A 130 -3.98 -19.04 1.91
CA ASP A 130 -4.95 -18.20 2.62
C ASP A 130 -5.83 -19.02 3.57
N GLU A 131 -6.17 -20.26 3.22
CA GLU A 131 -6.93 -21.18 4.09
C GLU A 131 -6.15 -21.48 5.37
N LYS A 132 -4.84 -21.73 5.24
CA LYS A 132 -4.00 -22.01 6.40
C LYS A 132 -3.84 -20.76 7.26
N ASN A 133 -3.68 -19.59 6.65
CA ASN A 133 -3.66 -18.32 7.38
C ASN A 133 -4.94 -18.10 8.17
N ARG A 134 -6.12 -18.25 7.55
CA ARG A 134 -7.42 -18.13 8.24
C ARG A 134 -7.52 -19.08 9.43
N GLU A 135 -7.05 -20.32 9.29
CA GLU A 135 -7.01 -21.28 10.42
C GLU A 135 -6.16 -20.76 11.59
N LEU A 136 -4.99 -20.18 11.31
CA LEU A 136 -4.10 -19.62 12.33
C LEU A 136 -4.68 -18.35 12.97
N VAL A 137 -5.29 -17.47 12.17
CA VAL A 137 -6.01 -16.28 12.65
C VAL A 137 -7.12 -16.67 13.62
N GLU A 138 -7.94 -17.66 13.28
CA GLU A 138 -9.01 -18.16 14.16
C GLU A 138 -8.47 -18.76 15.46
N LYS A 139 -7.31 -19.43 15.42
CA LYS A 139 -6.65 -19.91 16.63
C LYS A 139 -6.23 -18.77 17.54
N ILE A 140 -5.65 -17.70 16.98
CA ILE A 140 -5.26 -16.51 17.76
C ILE A 140 -6.48 -15.83 18.36
N ARG A 141 -7.54 -15.63 17.57
CA ARG A 141 -8.78 -14.99 18.03
C ARG A 141 -9.41 -15.66 19.25
N ARG A 142 -9.27 -16.99 19.37
CA ARG A 142 -9.81 -17.77 20.49
C ARG A 142 -9.04 -17.63 21.79
N VAL A 143 -7.76 -17.28 21.74
CA VAL A 143 -6.88 -17.22 22.91
C VAL A 143 -6.56 -15.80 23.33
N LEU A 144 -6.65 -14.84 22.40
CA LEU A 144 -6.34 -13.45 22.66
C LEU A 144 -7.50 -12.77 23.39
N THR A 145 -7.21 -12.21 24.56
CA THR A 145 -8.16 -11.40 25.33
C THR A 145 -7.66 -9.96 25.30
N PRO A 146 -8.39 -9.02 24.66
CA PRO A 146 -7.99 -7.62 24.64
C PRO A 146 -8.18 -6.99 26.03
N GLN A 147 -7.54 -5.86 26.25
CA GLN A 147 -7.78 -5.03 27.43
C GLN A 147 -9.24 -4.55 27.46
N GLU A 148 -9.80 -4.35 28.66
CA GLU A 148 -11.15 -3.79 28.82
C GLU A 148 -11.30 -2.46 28.08
N GLY A 149 -12.40 -2.29 27.34
CA GLY A 149 -12.65 -1.12 26.51
C GLY A 149 -11.98 -1.15 25.12
N VAL A 150 -11.14 -2.14 24.82
CA VAL A 150 -10.49 -2.30 23.51
C VAL A 150 -11.08 -3.50 22.78
N LYS A 151 -11.49 -3.31 21.53
CA LYS A 151 -11.81 -4.36 20.58
C LYS A 151 -10.57 -4.66 19.73
N PHE A 152 -10.38 -5.92 19.37
CA PHE A 152 -9.36 -6.32 18.41
C PHE A 152 -10.01 -7.05 17.24
N PHE A 153 -9.47 -6.83 16.05
CA PHE A 153 -9.83 -7.51 14.82
C PHE A 153 -8.53 -7.99 14.18
N LEU A 154 -8.42 -9.28 13.89
CA LEU A 154 -7.25 -9.84 13.23
C LEU A 154 -7.72 -10.51 11.96
N GLU A 155 -7.43 -9.97 10.79
CA GLU A 155 -7.94 -10.48 9.50
C GLU A 155 -6.82 -11.04 8.62
N THR A 156 -7.15 -12.07 7.85
CA THR A 156 -6.27 -12.59 6.79
C THR A 156 -6.23 -11.61 5.63
N VAL A 157 -5.04 -11.23 5.17
CA VAL A 157 -4.88 -10.43 3.96
C VAL A 157 -4.53 -11.31 2.77
N LYS A 158 -3.34 -11.92 2.78
CA LYS A 158 -2.85 -12.80 1.72
C LYS A 158 -1.64 -13.60 2.19
N GLU A 159 -1.64 -14.90 1.93
CA GLU A 159 -0.59 -15.84 2.30
C GLU A 159 -0.19 -15.73 3.78
N HIS A 160 0.97 -15.18 4.10
CA HIS A 160 1.47 -14.98 5.46
C HIS A 160 0.96 -13.68 6.09
N ARG A 161 0.37 -12.78 5.31
CA ARG A 161 0.02 -11.43 5.75
C ARG A 161 -1.29 -11.42 6.50
N VAL A 162 -1.32 -10.65 7.57
CA VAL A 162 -2.51 -10.37 8.36
C VAL A 162 -2.55 -8.87 8.64
N VAL A 163 -3.73 -8.38 8.98
CA VAL A 163 -3.90 -7.04 9.52
C VAL A 163 -4.56 -7.14 10.89
N LEU A 164 -3.96 -6.46 11.88
CA LEU A 164 -4.52 -6.29 13.20
C LEU A 164 -5.10 -4.88 13.26
N VAL A 165 -6.36 -4.75 13.66
CA VAL A 165 -7.00 -3.47 13.96
C VAL A 165 -7.42 -3.47 15.42
N LEU A 166 -7.01 -2.43 16.15
CA LEU A 166 -7.42 -2.17 17.52
C LEU A 166 -8.34 -0.97 17.54
N ARG A 167 -9.47 -1.10 18.26
CA ARG A 167 -10.49 -0.05 18.38
C ARG A 167 -10.82 0.20 19.84
N GLY A 168 -10.68 1.43 20.29
CA GLY A 168 -10.95 1.82 21.67
C GLY A 168 -10.40 3.22 21.98
N GLU A 169 -10.71 3.73 23.16
CA GLU A 169 -10.21 5.04 23.59
C GLU A 169 -8.75 4.98 24.04
N GLY A 170 -8.00 6.06 23.82
CA GLY A 170 -6.62 6.20 24.31
C GLY A 170 -5.58 5.37 23.56
N LEU A 171 -5.92 4.81 22.40
CA LEU A 171 -4.96 4.12 21.53
C LEU A 171 -4.02 5.13 20.86
N SER A 172 -2.79 4.70 20.59
CA SER A 172 -1.77 5.50 19.92
C SER A 172 -1.25 4.76 18.68
N GLU A 173 -1.03 5.50 17.61
CA GLU A 173 -0.42 5.00 16.37
C GLU A 173 1.10 4.78 16.47
N ALA A 174 1.71 5.15 17.60
CA ALA A 174 3.14 4.98 17.86
C ALA A 174 3.52 3.51 18.08
N LEU A 175 3.27 2.67 17.08
CA LEU A 175 3.56 1.25 17.07
C LEU A 175 4.98 1.00 16.55
N PRO A 176 5.86 0.38 17.35
CA PRO A 176 7.18 -0.02 16.88
C PRO A 176 7.07 -1.20 15.91
N ASP A 177 7.95 -1.24 14.91
CA ASP A 177 8.12 -2.42 14.06
C ASP A 177 8.85 -3.53 14.84
N THR A 178 8.27 -4.71 14.88
CA THR A 178 8.85 -5.90 15.53
C THR A 178 9.46 -6.88 14.54
N ASP A 179 9.31 -6.63 13.23
CA ASP A 179 9.95 -7.44 12.20
C ASP A 179 11.47 -7.13 12.16
N PRO A 180 12.35 -8.11 12.36
CA PRO A 180 13.80 -7.88 12.38
C PRO A 180 14.37 -7.37 11.05
N GLN A 181 13.59 -7.41 9.97
CA GLN A 181 13.94 -7.01 8.60
C GLN A 181 15.12 -7.75 7.96
N ALA A 182 15.86 -8.55 8.74
CA ALA A 182 16.91 -9.47 8.33
C ALA A 182 16.69 -10.84 9.01
N VAL A 183 17.19 -11.90 8.39
CA VAL A 183 17.28 -13.26 8.94
C VAL A 183 18.74 -13.66 8.96
#